data_AF-A0AA37TM87-F1
#
_entry.id   AF-A0AA37TM87-F1
#
_cell.length_a   1.000
_cell.length_b   1.000
_cell.length_c   1.000
_cell.angle_alpha   90.00
_cell.angle_beta   90.00
_cell.angle_gamma   90.00
#
_symmetry.space_group_name_H-M   'P 1'
#
loop_
_entity.id
_entity.type
_entity.pdbx_description
1 polymer ?
#
loop_
_entity_poly.entity_id
_entity_poly.type
_entity_poly.pdbx_seq_one_letter_code
_entity_poly.pdbx_strand_id
1 'polypeptide(L)'
;MFTCILLFFAIVIMKCPTEPLEIIRCNQILDAAENLIDTQGIISFKFSQLAQDVGSSTGTIYKWFKNKEDVLVCLFLRSSIASHLPRFIQQHKSLS
;
A
#
# COMPACT_ATOMS: atom_id res chain seq x y z
N MET A 1 6.09 21.55 2.32
CA MET A 1 7.28 21.08 1.56
C MET A 1 7.63 19.61 1.82
N PHE A 2 7.26 19.02 2.96
CA PHE A 2 7.54 17.59 3.27
C PHE A 2 6.53 16.59 2.68
N THR A 3 5.32 17.03 2.28
CA THR A 3 4.29 16.16 1.71
C THR A 3 4.65 15.61 0.32
N CYS A 4 5.46 16.35 -0.46
CA CYS A 4 5.86 15.90 -1.81
C CYS A 4 6.94 14.83 -1.80
N ILE A 5 7.82 14.75 -0.79
CA ILE A 5 8.98 13.84 -0.81
C ILE A 5 8.56 12.39 -0.47
N LEU A 6 7.59 12.21 0.43
CA LEU A 6 7.07 10.89 0.80
C LEU A 6 6.10 10.32 -0.24
N LEU A 7 5.32 11.17 -0.90
CA LEU A 7 4.61 10.78 -2.12
C LEU A 7 5.59 10.40 -3.22
N PHE A 8 6.68 11.16 -3.42
CA PHE A 8 7.70 10.82 -4.41
C PHE A 8 8.35 9.44 -4.18
N PHE A 9 8.64 9.07 -2.93
CA PHE A 9 9.29 7.78 -2.66
C PHE A 9 8.35 6.58 -2.87
N ALA A 10 7.06 6.69 -2.53
CA ALA A 10 6.08 5.65 -2.87
C ALA A 10 5.78 5.58 -4.37
N ILE A 11 5.82 6.72 -5.07
CA ILE A 11 5.62 6.84 -6.52
C ILE A 11 6.80 6.25 -7.32
N VAL A 12 8.02 6.22 -6.78
CA VAL A 12 9.21 5.75 -7.52
C VAL A 12 9.35 4.21 -7.55
N ILE A 13 8.73 3.48 -6.61
CA ILE A 13 8.85 2.01 -6.52
C ILE A 13 7.59 1.27 -7.01
N MET A 14 6.41 1.87 -6.87
CA MET A 14 5.13 1.26 -7.27
C MET A 14 4.56 1.93 -8.51
N LYS A 15 4.03 1.13 -9.46
CA LYS A 15 3.24 1.68 -10.56
C LYS A 15 2.02 2.37 -9.95
N CYS A 16 1.95 3.70 -10.01
CA CYS A 16 0.86 4.45 -9.39
C CYS A 16 -0.46 4.10 -10.11
N PRO A 17 -1.50 3.62 -9.39
CA PRO A 17 -2.79 3.36 -10.00
C PRO A 17 -3.44 4.70 -10.37
N THR A 18 -3.48 5.01 -11.67
CA THR A 18 -4.09 6.25 -12.18
C THR A 18 -5.58 6.10 -12.46
N GLU A 19 -6.05 4.86 -12.64
CA GLU A 19 -7.46 4.56 -12.91
C GLU A 19 -8.21 4.14 -11.63
N PRO A 20 -9.48 4.54 -11.45
CA PRO A 20 -10.28 4.19 -10.27
C PRO A 20 -10.31 2.69 -9.97
N LEU A 21 -10.36 1.87 -11.02
CA LEU A 21 -10.38 0.41 -10.91
C LEU A 21 -9.06 -0.16 -10.39
N GLU A 22 -7.93 0.46 -10.74
CA GLU A 22 -6.62 0.04 -10.26
C GLU A 22 -6.42 0.38 -8.78
N ILE A 23 -6.99 1.50 -8.33
CA ILE A 23 -6.98 1.90 -6.90
C ILE A 23 -7.72 0.86 -6.06
N ILE A 24 -8.91 0.44 -6.49
CA ILE A 24 -9.71 -0.58 -5.79
C ILE A 24 -8.92 -1.89 -5.68
N ARG A 25 -8.32 -2.35 -6.79
CA ARG A 25 -7.51 -3.57 -6.79
C ARG A 25 -6.27 -3.45 -5.90
N CYS A 26 -5.58 -2.31 -5.92
CA CYS A 26 -4.42 -2.07 -5.07
C CYS A 26 -4.82 -2.17 -3.58
N ASN A 27 -5.94 -1.57 -3.19
CA ASN A 27 -6.45 -1.68 -1.82
C ASN A 27 -6.77 -3.13 -1.42
N GLN A 28 -7.42 -3.89 -2.30
CA GLN A 28 -7.70 -5.32 -2.04
C GLN A 28 -6.42 -6.13 -1.83
N ILE A 29 -5.38 -5.86 -2.63
CA ILE A 29 -4.07 -6.50 -2.49
C ILE A 29 -3.43 -6.14 -1.15
N LEU A 30 -3.49 -4.86 -0.75
CA LEU A 30 -2.95 -4.42 0.53
C LEU A 30 -3.74 -4.99 1.72
N ASP A 31 -5.06 -5.09 1.64
CA ASP A 31 -5.91 -5.68 2.70
C ASP A 31 -5.61 -7.17 2.91
N ALA A 32 -5.50 -7.93 1.82
CA ALA A 32 -5.11 -9.33 1.88
C ALA A 32 -3.67 -9.49 2.40
N ALA A 33 -2.76 -8.59 2.01
CA ALA A 33 -1.38 -8.62 2.48
C ALA A 33 -1.27 -8.31 3.98
N GLU A 34 -2.02 -7.34 4.49
CA GLU A 34 -2.10 -7.01 5.92
C GLU A 34 -2.57 -8.23 6.71
N ASN A 35 -3.69 -8.84 6.31
CA ASN A 35 -4.22 -10.05 6.96
C ASN A 35 -3.22 -11.21 6.97
N LEU A 36 -2.53 -11.46 5.85
CA LEU A 36 -1.51 -12.51 5.78
C LEU A 36 -0.32 -12.17 6.68
N ILE A 37 0.15 -10.93 6.69
CA ILE A 37 1.30 -10.55 7.53
C ILE A 37 0.92 -10.64 9.02
N ASP A 38 -0.29 -10.24 9.40
CA ASP A 38 -0.78 -10.34 10.78
C ASP A 38 -0.95 -11.78 11.23
N THR A 39 -1.35 -12.68 10.33
CA THR A 39 -1.63 -14.09 10.69
C THR A 39 -0.39 -14.97 10.76
N GLN A 40 0.55 -14.83 9.81
CA GLN A 40 1.72 -15.73 9.69
C GLN A 40 3.08 -15.02 9.80
N GLY A 41 3.09 -13.69 9.92
CA GLY A 41 4.30 -12.88 9.96
C GLY A 41 4.93 -12.67 8.58
N ILE A 42 5.76 -11.62 8.48
CA ILE A 42 6.40 -11.22 7.21
C ILE A 42 7.39 -12.26 6.65
N ILE A 43 8.05 -13.03 7.53
CA ILE A 43 9.01 -14.04 7.10
C ILE A 43 8.29 -15.13 6.29
N SER A 44 7.13 -15.56 6.76
CA SER A 44 6.29 -16.60 6.14
C SER A 44 5.43 -16.08 4.99
N PHE A 45 5.23 -14.77 4.88
CA PHE A 45 4.46 -14.13 3.80
C PHE A 45 4.98 -14.51 2.41
N LYS A 46 4.09 -14.87 1.48
CA LYS A 46 4.43 -15.26 0.10
C LYS A 46 3.50 -14.59 -0.89
N PHE A 47 4.07 -14.06 -1.97
CA PHE A 47 3.30 -13.46 -3.06
C PHE A 47 2.41 -14.44 -3.80
N SER A 48 2.79 -15.73 -3.86
CA SER A 48 1.94 -16.76 -4.45
C SER A 48 0.65 -16.96 -3.66
N GLN A 49 0.72 -16.90 -2.31
CA GLN A 49 -0.46 -16.99 -1.46
C GLN A 49 -1.31 -15.74 -1.58
N LEU A 50 -0.68 -14.57 -1.54
CA LEU A 50 -1.39 -13.30 -1.72
C LEU A 50 -2.15 -13.25 -3.05
N ALA A 51 -1.51 -13.67 -4.14
CA ALA A 51 -2.12 -13.73 -5.45
C ALA A 51 -3.35 -14.64 -5.46
N GLN A 52 -3.26 -15.80 -4.80
CA GLN A 52 -4.38 -16.72 -4.65
C GLN A 52 -5.53 -16.09 -3.85
N ASP A 53 -5.24 -15.43 -2.74
CA ASP A 53 -6.23 -14.83 -1.86
C ASP A 53 -7.03 -13.70 -2.55
N VAL A 54 -6.38 -12.93 -3.43
CA VAL A 54 -7.04 -11.86 -4.20
C VAL A 54 -7.53 -12.29 -5.59
N GLY A 55 -7.46 -13.59 -5.92
CA GLY A 55 -7.86 -14.10 -7.23
C GLY A 55 -7.08 -13.51 -8.40
N SER A 56 -5.83 -13.12 -8.18
CA SER A 56 -4.94 -12.51 -9.19
C SER A 56 -3.78 -13.44 -9.53
N SER A 57 -3.07 -13.14 -10.63
CA SER A 57 -1.83 -13.85 -10.94
C SER A 57 -0.67 -13.30 -10.11
N THR A 58 0.32 -14.15 -9.79
CA THR A 58 1.54 -13.68 -9.11
C THR A 58 2.26 -12.59 -9.91
N GLY A 59 2.22 -12.66 -11.26
CA GLY A 59 2.77 -11.62 -12.13
C GLY A 59 2.05 -10.27 -11.98
N THR A 60 0.75 -10.28 -11.68
CA THR A 60 0.00 -9.07 -11.35
C THR A 60 0.51 -8.47 -10.05
N ILE A 61 0.79 -9.27 -9.03
CA ILE A 61 1.35 -8.78 -7.75
C ILE A 61 2.74 -8.19 -7.96
N TYR A 62 3.61 -8.88 -8.72
CA TYR A 62 4.96 -8.41 -9.04
C TYR A 62 4.99 -7.11 -9.88
N LYS A 63 3.89 -6.75 -10.54
CA LYS A 63 3.73 -5.45 -11.21
C LYS A 63 3.63 -4.29 -10.20
N TRP A 64 3.12 -4.54 -9.00
CA TRP A 64 2.91 -3.54 -7.95
C TRP A 64 4.01 -3.58 -6.89
N PHE A 65 4.45 -4.78 -6.50
CA PHE A 65 5.42 -4.99 -5.42
C PHE A 65 6.54 -5.89 -5.92
N LYS A 66 7.79 -5.42 -5.90
CA LYS A 66 8.93 -6.26 -6.33
C LYS A 66 9.32 -7.20 -5.19
N ASN A 67 9.37 -6.67 -3.97
CA ASN A 67 9.82 -7.39 -2.78
C ASN A 67 8.85 -7.23 -1.60
N LYS A 68 9.02 -8.04 -0.56
CA LYS A 68 8.13 -8.02 0.63
C LYS A 68 8.23 -6.70 1.39
N GLU A 69 9.40 -6.07 1.35
CA GLU A 69 9.69 -4.77 1.94
C GLU A 69 8.81 -3.68 1.33
N ASP A 70 8.53 -3.74 0.02
CA ASP A 70 7.67 -2.78 -0.66
C ASP A 70 6.24 -2.83 -0.10
N VAL A 71 5.74 -4.04 0.15
CA VAL A 71 4.43 -4.27 0.76
C VAL A 71 4.39 -3.67 2.16
N LEU A 72 5.42 -3.93 2.97
CA LEU A 72 5.51 -3.39 4.33
C LEU A 72 5.58 -1.87 4.36
N VAL A 73 6.38 -1.26 3.48
CA VAL A 73 6.48 0.20 3.37
C VAL A 73 5.11 0.78 2.99
N CYS A 74 4.39 0.16 2.05
CA CYS A 74 3.06 0.60 1.67
C CYS A 74 2.02 0.46 2.79
N LEU A 75 2.02 -0.68 3.51
CA LEU A 75 1.15 -0.88 4.67
C LEU A 75 1.46 0.10 5.80
N PHE A 76 2.74 0.33 6.07
CA PHE A 76 3.19 1.29 7.07
C PHE A 76 2.78 2.72 6.70
N LEU A 77 2.95 3.14 5.45
CA LEU A 77 2.49 4.44 4.97
C LEU A 77 0.97 4.57 5.06
N ARG A 78 0.23 3.52 4.67
CA ARG A 78 -1.23 3.47 4.76
C ARG A 78 -1.71 3.68 6.21
N SER A 79 -1.10 2.99 7.16
CA SER A 79 -1.43 3.08 8.59
C SER A 79 -0.96 4.39 9.24
N SER A 80 0.25 4.85 8.90
CA SER A 80 0.86 6.06 9.48
C SER A 80 0.18 7.35 9.01
N ILE A 81 -0.24 7.41 7.74
CA ILE A 81 -1.00 8.56 7.23
C ILE A 81 -2.38 8.58 7.90
N ALA A 82 -3.08 7.44 8.01
CA ALA A 82 -4.42 7.38 8.62
C ALA A 82 -4.47 7.90 10.06
N SER A 83 -3.43 7.67 10.87
CA SER A 83 -3.37 8.12 12.27
C SER A 83 -3.01 9.62 12.44
N HIS A 84 -2.33 10.24 11.47
CA HIS A 84 -1.86 11.63 11.57
C HIS A 84 -2.61 12.61 10.68
N LEU A 85 -3.34 12.13 9.67
CA LEU A 85 -4.09 12.96 8.73
C LEU A 85 -5.23 13.75 9.38
N PRO A 86 -6.02 13.24 10.35
CA PRO A 86 -7.12 14.02 10.94
C PRO A 86 -6.61 15.26 11.68
N ARG A 87 -5.52 15.12 12.45
CA ARG A 87 -4.89 16.27 13.14
C ARG A 87 -4.25 17.22 12.14
N PHE A 88 -3.63 16.70 11.08
CA PHE A 88 -2.98 17.52 10.07
C PHE A 88 -3.97 18.36 9.26
N ILE A 89 -5.12 17.78 8.85
CA ILE A 89 -6.22 18.50 8.20
C ILE A 89 -6.84 19.53 9.15
N GLN A 90 -7.01 19.19 10.43
CA GLN A 90 -7.55 20.12 11.43
C GLN A 90 -6.62 21.31 11.69
N GLN A 91 -5.29 21.11 11.63
CA GLN A 91 -4.30 22.18 11.80
C GLN A 91 -4.12 23.08 10.56
N HIS A 92 -4.49 22.61 9.37
CA HIS A 92 -4.45 23.39 8.13
C HIS A 92 -5.85 23.56 7.51
N LYS A 93 -6.76 24.16 8.30
CA LYS A 93 -8.14 24.50 7.91
C LYS A 93 -8.28 25.54 6.78
N SER A 94 -7.20 25.98 6.15
CA SER A 94 -7.18 27.04 5.12
C SER A 94 -7.03 26.52 3.68
N LEU A 95 -7.28 25.23 3.45
CA LEU A 95 -7.24 24.61 2.10
C LEU A 95 -8.61 24.04 1.68
N SER A 96 -9.68 24.51 2.32
CA SER A 96 -11.04 24.47 1.73
C SER A 96 -11.31 25.75 0.96
#